data_AF-A0A953QI03-F1
#
_entry.id   AF-A0A953QI03-F1
#
_cell.length_a   1.000
_cell.length_b   1.000
_cell.length_c   1.000
_cell.angle_alpha   90.00
_cell.angle_beta   90.00
_cell.angle_gamma   90.00
#
_symmetry.space_group_name_H-M   'P 1'
#
loop_
_entity.id
_entity.type
_entity.pdbx_description
1 polymer ?
#
loop_
_entity_poly.entity_id
_entity_poly.type
_entity_poly.pdbx_seq_one_letter_code
_entity_poly.pdbx_strand_id
1 'polypeptide(L)'
;MRDHLRPAFRSAPHVSGTAQLKPRDYEPAETVEAASPYAAFLDMRSSGTPLEVGDVLEDERGMFRVCKFVGFEEAHFMVPEARPLIDVTPEVAPADLTSVGAGALE
;
A
#
# COMPACT_ATOMS: atom_id res chain seq x y z
N MET A 1 -11.35 4.04 -7.34
CA MET A 1 -11.45 2.93 -6.35
C MET A 1 -12.19 1.74 -6.96
N ARG A 2 -11.95 0.49 -6.53
CA ARG A 2 -12.79 -0.67 -6.93
C ARG A 2 -14.24 -0.53 -6.45
N ASP A 3 -15.21 -0.82 -7.32
CA ASP A 3 -16.64 -0.52 -7.11
C ASP A 3 -17.24 -1.20 -5.86
N HIS A 4 -16.94 -2.48 -5.62
CA HIS A 4 -17.49 -3.25 -4.50
C HIS A 4 -17.15 -2.69 -3.09
N LEU A 5 -16.22 -1.74 -2.98
CA LEU A 5 -15.82 -1.12 -1.73
C LEU A 5 -16.65 0.13 -1.38
N ARG A 6 -17.36 0.69 -2.34
CA ARG A 6 -18.22 1.88 -2.17
C ARG A 6 -19.23 1.77 -1.03
N PRO A 7 -19.97 0.65 -0.85
CA PRO A 7 -20.93 0.56 0.25
C PRO A 7 -20.27 0.66 1.64
N ALA A 8 -19.02 0.20 1.78
CA ALA A 8 -18.29 0.27 3.04
C ALA A 8 -17.95 1.73 3.41
N PHE A 9 -17.49 2.54 2.44
CA PHE A 9 -17.22 3.96 2.68
C PHE A 9 -18.47 4.78 2.97
N ARG A 10 -19.61 4.43 2.35
CA ARG A 10 -20.88 5.11 2.61
C ARG A 10 -21.46 4.82 3.99
N SER A 11 -21.21 3.62 4.51
CA SER A 11 -21.75 3.15 5.80
C SER A 11 -20.79 3.36 6.98
N ALA A 12 -19.56 3.81 6.71
CA ALA A 12 -18.54 3.95 7.74
C ALA A 12 -18.92 5.09 8.71
N PRO A 13 -18.80 4.87 10.04
CA PRO A 13 -18.98 5.93 11.01
C PRO A 13 -17.95 7.05 10.75
N HIS A 14 -18.31 8.28 11.12
CA HIS A 14 -17.39 9.41 11.12
C HIS A 14 -16.39 9.20 12.27
N VAL A 15 -15.34 8.43 12.02
CA VAL A 15 -14.21 8.31 12.94
C VAL A 15 -13.25 9.46 12.63
N SER A 16 -12.99 10.32 13.61
CA SER A 16 -12.01 11.41 13.53
C SER A 16 -10.55 10.92 13.48
N GLY A 17 -10.24 9.96 12.61
CA GLY A 17 -8.92 9.35 12.49
C GLY A 17 -8.47 9.24 11.04
N THR A 18 -7.23 8.81 10.83
CA THR A 18 -6.66 8.61 9.51
C THR A 18 -7.19 7.31 8.88
N ALA A 19 -7.70 7.38 7.64
CA ALA A 19 -8.22 6.24 6.92
C ALA A 19 -7.11 5.29 6.46
N GLN A 20 -7.31 3.99 6.69
CA GLN A 20 -6.36 2.95 6.30
C GLN A 20 -6.77 2.31 4.96
N LEU A 21 -5.95 2.52 3.94
CA LEU A 21 -6.21 2.09 2.57
C LEU A 21 -5.34 0.88 2.20
N LYS A 22 -5.75 0.12 1.20
CA LYS A 22 -4.94 -0.96 0.63
C LYS A 22 -4.59 -0.59 -0.80
N PRO A 23 -3.30 -0.55 -1.20
CA PRO A 23 -2.90 -0.12 -2.54
C PRO A 23 -3.62 -0.86 -3.66
N ARG A 24 -3.83 -2.18 -3.50
CA ARG A 24 -4.51 -3.04 -4.47
C ARG A 24 -5.96 -2.66 -4.80
N ASP A 25 -6.58 -1.84 -3.97
CA ASP A 25 -8.00 -1.45 -4.07
C ASP A 25 -8.19 -0.15 -4.87
N TYR A 26 -7.09 0.46 -5.30
CA TYR A 26 -7.04 1.74 -6.00
C TYR A 26 -6.25 1.62 -7.31
N GLU A 27 -6.62 2.46 -8.26
CA GLU A 27 -5.95 2.60 -9.56
C GLU A 27 -5.68 4.10 -9.77
N PRO A 28 -4.56 4.47 -10.41
CA PRO A 28 -4.28 5.87 -10.70
C PRO A 28 -5.35 6.46 -11.62
N ALA A 29 -5.76 7.69 -11.30
CA ALA A 29 -6.74 8.46 -12.04
C ALA A 29 -6.10 9.72 -12.63
N GLU A 30 -6.93 10.68 -13.04
CA GLU A 30 -6.48 11.96 -13.59
C GLU A 30 -5.73 12.80 -12.55
N THR A 31 -4.91 13.74 -13.05
CA THR A 31 -4.26 14.77 -12.24
C THR A 31 -4.89 16.11 -12.55
N VAL A 32 -5.12 16.93 -11.52
CA VAL A 32 -5.68 18.28 -11.63
C VAL A 32 -4.83 19.26 -10.84
N GLU A 33 -4.60 20.45 -11.39
CA GLU A 33 -3.98 21.55 -10.67
C GLU A 33 -5.04 22.29 -9.85
N ALA A 34 -4.86 22.33 -8.53
CA ALA A 34 -5.81 22.99 -7.65
C ALA A 34 -5.13 23.54 -6.39
N ALA A 35 -5.61 24.67 -5.89
CA ALA A 35 -5.07 25.31 -4.68
C ALA A 35 -5.42 24.55 -3.37
N SER A 36 -6.37 23.61 -3.42
CA SER A 36 -6.80 22.82 -2.27
C SER A 36 -7.55 21.56 -2.73
N PRO A 37 -7.72 20.53 -1.87
CA PRO A 37 -8.53 19.35 -2.21
C PRO A 37 -9.99 19.70 -2.52
N TYR A 38 -10.52 20.75 -1.88
CA TYR A 38 -11.88 21.21 -2.17
C TYR A 38 -11.99 21.89 -3.54
N ALA A 39 -10.97 22.65 -3.95
CA ALA A 39 -10.89 23.21 -5.30
C ALA A 39 -10.80 22.09 -6.35
N ALA A 40 -9.95 21.08 -6.12
CA ALA A 40 -9.87 19.90 -6.99
C ALA A 40 -11.23 19.20 -7.14
N PHE A 41 -11.97 19.02 -6.04
CA PHE A 41 -13.31 18.46 -6.07
C PHE A 41 -14.29 19.25 -6.96
N LEU A 42 -14.31 20.59 -6.82
CA LEU A 42 -15.18 21.45 -7.62
C LEU A 42 -14.83 21.41 -9.11
N ASP A 43 -13.54 21.43 -9.43
CA ASP A 43 -13.05 21.40 -10.80
C ASP A 43 -13.38 20.05 -11.47
N MET A 44 -13.07 18.94 -10.79
CA MET A 44 -13.37 17.58 -11.28
C MET A 44 -14.89 17.34 -11.42
N ARG A 45 -15.69 17.91 -10.53
CA ARG A 45 -17.15 17.86 -10.66
C ARG A 45 -17.65 18.61 -11.89
N SER A 46 -16.99 19.71 -12.24
CA SER A 46 -17.36 20.54 -13.38
C SER A 46 -16.84 19.96 -14.71
N SER A 47 -15.74 19.20 -14.69
CA SER A 47 -15.15 18.53 -15.86
C SER A 47 -15.89 17.25 -16.29
N GLY A 48 -16.84 16.77 -15.50
CA GLY A 48 -17.58 15.53 -15.79
C GLY A 48 -16.91 14.26 -15.26
N THR A 49 -15.80 14.38 -14.52
CA THR A 49 -15.11 13.28 -13.84
C THR A 49 -15.09 13.51 -12.32
N PRO A 50 -16.25 13.61 -11.65
CA PRO A 50 -16.33 13.94 -10.24
C PRO A 50 -15.64 12.90 -9.37
N LEU A 51 -14.97 13.35 -8.30
CA LEU A 51 -14.57 12.46 -7.22
C LEU A 51 -15.81 11.90 -6.51
N GLU A 52 -15.80 10.61 -6.25
CA GLU A 52 -16.89 9.94 -5.55
C GLU A 52 -16.47 9.51 -4.15
N VAL A 53 -17.47 9.20 -3.31
CA VAL A 53 -17.21 8.71 -1.94
C VAL A 53 -16.37 7.44 -1.98
N GLY A 54 -15.19 7.50 -1.35
CA GLY A 54 -14.19 6.44 -1.32
C GLY A 54 -13.00 6.65 -2.26
N ASP A 55 -13.07 7.58 -3.22
CA ASP A 55 -11.92 7.95 -4.04
C ASP A 55 -10.88 8.73 -3.24
N VAL A 56 -9.65 8.74 -3.73
CA VAL A 56 -8.47 9.24 -3.00
C VAL A 56 -7.77 10.30 -3.83
N LEU A 57 -7.42 11.40 -3.19
CA LEU A 57 -6.52 12.41 -3.69
C LEU A 57 -5.13 12.20 -3.09
N GLU A 58 -4.12 12.32 -3.94
CA GLU A 58 -2.71 12.46 -3.55
C GLU A 58 -2.30 13.90 -3.88
N ASP A 59 -1.62 14.58 -2.94
CA ASP A 59 -1.00 15.87 -3.22
C ASP A 59 0.48 15.75 -3.61
N GLU A 60 1.08 16.84 -4.06
CA GLU A 60 2.48 16.92 -4.47
C GLU A 60 3.49 16.50 -3.38
N ARG A 61 3.06 16.43 -2.11
CA ARG A 61 3.89 16.02 -0.98
C ARG A 61 3.70 14.53 -0.65
N GLY A 62 2.88 13.81 -1.42
CA GLY A 62 2.54 12.40 -1.20
C GLY A 62 1.55 12.19 -0.05
N MET A 63 0.82 13.23 0.38
CA MET A 63 -0.22 13.05 1.41
C MET A 63 -1.52 12.60 0.75
N PHE A 64 -2.14 11.55 1.31
CA PHE A 64 -3.38 11.00 0.79
C PHE A 64 -4.59 11.50 1.57
N ARG A 65 -5.68 11.75 0.86
CA ARG A 65 -6.97 12.11 1.45
C ARG A 65 -8.10 11.37 0.76
N VAL A 66 -8.97 10.72 1.53
CA VAL A 66 -10.14 10.03 1.01
C VAL A 66 -11.35 10.97 0.97
N CYS A 67 -12.10 10.93 -0.14
CA CYS A 67 -13.35 11.66 -0.31
C CYS A 67 -14.47 10.97 0.47
N LYS A 68 -15.09 11.69 1.41
CA LYS A 68 -16.24 11.25 2.20
C LYS A 68 -17.45 12.15 1.91
N PHE A 69 -18.63 11.74 2.38
CA PHE A 69 -19.86 12.52 2.23
C PHE A 69 -19.78 13.94 2.80
N VAL A 70 -19.00 14.15 3.87
CA VAL A 70 -18.89 15.45 4.56
C VAL A 70 -17.60 16.20 4.26
N GLY A 71 -16.78 15.72 3.34
CA GLY A 71 -15.50 16.34 2.99
C GLY A 71 -14.37 15.32 2.86
N PHE A 72 -13.14 15.76 3.13
CA PHE A 72 -11.95 14.94 3.00
C PHE A 72 -11.40 14.53 4.36
N GLU A 73 -10.89 13.30 4.43
CA GLU A 73 -10.19 12.78 5.61
C GLU A 73 -8.79 12.32 5.21
N GLU A 74 -7.80 12.56 6.07
CA GLU A 74 -6.44 12.07 5.85
C GLU A 74 -6.41 10.54 5.76
N ALA A 75 -5.50 10.00 4.94
CA ALA A 75 -5.38 8.58 4.71
C ALA A 75 -3.92 8.13 4.57
N HIS A 76 -3.68 6.84 4.84
CA HIS A 76 -2.43 6.18 4.51
C HIS A 76 -2.69 4.81 3.89
N PHE A 77 -1.81 4.44 2.96
CA PHE A 77 -1.78 3.07 2.46
C PHE A 77 -1.06 2.16 3.44
N MET A 78 -1.72 1.09 3.86
CA MET A 78 -1.10 0.00 4.61
C MET A 78 -0.18 -0.78 3.66
N VAL A 79 1.13 -0.61 3.83
CA VAL A 79 2.13 -1.47 3.19
C VAL A 79 2.31 -2.70 4.07
N PRO A 80 2.00 -3.92 3.60
CA PRO A 80 2.31 -5.12 4.36
C PRO A 80 3.83 -5.24 4.53
N GLU A 81 4.31 -5.38 5.76
CA GLU A 81 5.73 -5.63 6.04
C GLU A 81 6.18 -6.88 5.26
N ALA A 82 7.25 -6.74 4.47
CA ALA A 82 7.85 -7.88 3.80
C ALA A 82 8.35 -8.86 4.87
N ARG A 83 7.86 -10.11 4.84
CA ARG A 83 8.47 -11.18 5.64
C ARG A 83 9.95 -11.24 5.28
N PRO A 84 10.88 -11.11 6.24
CA PRO A 84 12.30 -11.23 5.93
C PRO A 84 12.50 -12.63 5.34
N LEU A 85 13.02 -12.66 4.11
CA LEU A 85 13.52 -13.90 3.54
C LEU A 85 14.73 -14.27 4.40
N ILE A 86 14.59 -15.30 5.22
CA ILE A 86 15.71 -15.88 5.94
C ILE A 86 16.60 -16.47 4.86
N ASP A 87 17.69 -15.78 4.53
CA ASP A 87 18.70 -16.30 3.62
C ASP A 87 19.36 -17.48 4.33
N VAL A 88 18.88 -18.69 4.03
CA VAL A 88 19.59 -19.92 4.40
C VAL A 88 20.75 -20.05 3.43
N THR A 89 21.82 -19.31 3.68
CA THR A 89 23.10 -19.57 3.04
C THR A 89 23.51 -20.99 3.44
N PRO A 90 23.65 -21.97 2.53
CA PRO A 90 24.16 -23.27 2.91
C PRO A 90 25.63 -23.11 3.31
N GLU A 91 25.89 -23.24 4.61
CA GLU A 91 27.24 -23.34 5.16
C GLU A 91 27.95 -24.51 4.49
N VAL A 92 28.94 -24.17 3.66
CA VAL A 92 29.81 -25.12 2.97
C VAL A 92 30.62 -25.86 4.03
N ALA A 93 30.30 -27.13 4.27
CA ALA A 93 31.06 -28.00 5.15
C ALA A 93 32.50 -28.16 4.62
N PRO A 94 33.55 -27.90 5.43
CA PRO A 94 34.90 -28.23 5.02
C PRO A 94 35.09 -29.75 5.08
N ALA A 95 35.18 -30.37 3.91
CA ALA A 95 35.74 -31.70 3.76
C ALA A 95 37.26 -31.57 3.77
N ASP A 96 37.91 -31.85 4.90
CA ASP A 96 39.22 -32.51 4.91
C ASP A 96 39.56 -33.01 6.33
N LEU A 97 39.82 -34.30 6.47
CA LEU A 97 40.92 -34.80 7.30
C LEU A 97 41.28 -36.23 6.85
N THR A 98 42.33 -36.26 6.07
CA THR A 98 43.14 -37.41 5.66
C THR A 98 43.71 -38.24 6.82
N SER A 99 43.92 -39.54 6.55
CA SER A 99 44.99 -40.43 7.09
C SER A 99 44.76 -41.03 8.51
N VAL A 100 45.11 -42.28 8.89
CA VAL A 100 46.06 -43.31 8.45
C VAL A 100 45.56 -44.68 8.97
N GLY A 101 45.86 -45.80 8.31
CA GLY A 101 45.88 -47.10 9.00
C GLY A 101 45.98 -48.34 8.10
N ALA A 102 47.18 -48.68 7.68
CA ALA A 102 47.53 -49.82 6.83
C ALA A 102 47.13 -51.19 7.42
N GLY A 103 46.87 -52.15 6.53
CA GLY A 103 46.63 -53.55 6.86
C GLY A 103 47.89 -54.41 6.95
N ALA A 104 47.64 -55.73 6.97
CA ALA A 104 48.52 -56.90 7.09
C ALA A 104 48.87 -57.28 8.55
N LEU A 105 48.26 -58.33 9.12
CA LEU A 105 48.51 -59.77 8.89
C LEU A 105 49.96 -60.14 9.17
N GLU A 106 50.22 -60.72 10.35
CA GLU A 106 50.83 -62.05 10.54
C GLU A 106 50.65 -62.49 12.00
#